data_AF-A0A938DGW6-F1
#
_entry.id   AF-A0A938DGW6-F1
#
_cell.length_a   1.000
_cell.length_b   1.000
_cell.length_c   1.000
_cell.angle_alpha   90.00
_cell.angle_beta   90.00
_cell.angle_gamma   90.00
#
_symmetry.space_group_name_H-M   'P 1'
#
loop_
_entity.id
_entity.type
_entity.pdbx_description
1 polymer ?
#
loop_
_entity_poly.entity_id
_entity_poly.type
_entity_poly.pdbx_seq_one_letter_code
_entity_poly.pdbx_strand_id
1 'polypeptide(L)'
;MKIKFQGILTGEAALKAVESDGDALQYVPEAALTEAVALKAVERNGDALRYVPEAALTEAVALKAVESDGYALRYVPEAALTEAVALKAVESDGDALRYVLNLDLFKKIALSLKIEIEL
;
A
#
# COMPACT_ATOMS: atom_id res chain seq x y z
N MET A 1 -11.53 37.06 0.72
CA MET A 1 -10.16 36.74 1.18
C MET A 1 -10.12 35.25 1.52
N LYS A 2 -9.56 34.40 0.65
CA LYS A 2 -9.40 32.97 0.93
C LYS A 2 -8.08 32.82 1.69
N ILE A 3 -8.14 32.59 3.00
CA ILE A 3 -6.95 32.25 3.77
C ILE A 3 -6.53 30.85 3.30
N LYS A 4 -5.57 30.79 2.39
CA LYS A 4 -4.90 29.53 2.07
C LYS A 4 -4.05 29.19 3.30
N PHE A 5 -4.44 28.16 4.05
CA PHE A 5 -3.59 27.48 5.04
C PHE A 5 -2.43 26.74 4.34
N GLN A 6 -1.66 27.44 3.49
CA GLN A 6 -0.48 26.90 2.82
C GLN A 6 0.78 26.93 3.70
N GLY A 7 0.61 27.09 5.01
CA GLY A 7 1.70 27.11 5.98
C GLY A 7 1.85 25.76 6.66
N ILE A 8 2.94 25.05 6.33
CA ILE A 8 3.62 24.04 7.17
C ILE A 8 2.99 22.63 7.21
N LEU A 9 2.75 22.00 6.06
CA LEU A 9 3.02 20.56 5.95
C LEU A 9 4.34 20.44 5.20
N THR A 10 5.44 20.69 5.92
CA THR A 10 6.77 20.34 5.44
C THR A 10 6.88 18.81 5.38
N GLY A 11 7.82 18.27 4.60
CA GLY A 11 8.07 16.83 4.58
C GLY A 11 8.29 16.24 5.98
N GLU A 12 8.89 17.00 6.90
CA GLU A 12 9.07 16.60 8.31
C GLU A 12 7.75 16.53 9.09
N ALA A 13 6.85 17.51 8.91
CA ALA A 13 5.54 17.49 9.57
C ALA A 13 4.66 16.35 9.03
N ALA A 14 4.71 16.12 7.71
CA ALA A 14 4.04 14.98 7.08
C ALA A 14 4.57 13.65 7.64
N LEU A 15 5.89 13.51 7.76
CA LEU A 15 6.53 12.32 8.32
C LEU A 15 6.09 12.06 9.77
N LYS A 16 6.14 13.07 10.65
CA LYS A 16 5.68 12.93 12.05
C LYS A 16 4.21 12.57 12.16
N ALA A 17 3.36 13.11 11.27
CA ALA A 17 1.94 12.80 11.26
C ALA A 17 1.71 11.32 10.94
N VAL A 18 2.34 10.81 9.87
CA VAL A 18 2.17 9.41 9.44
C VAL A 18 2.87 8.40 10.34
N GLU A 19 3.92 8.83 11.07
CA GLU A 19 4.53 8.02 12.14
C GLU A 19 3.56 7.77 13.30
N SER A 20 2.73 8.76 13.63
CA SER A 20 1.75 8.65 14.71
C SER A 20 0.49 7.90 14.26
N ASP A 21 0.04 8.13 13.03
CA ASP A 21 -1.16 7.53 12.45
C ASP A 21 -0.99 7.42 10.93
N GLY A 22 -0.90 6.19 10.41
CA GLY A 22 -0.72 5.95 8.98
C GLY A 22 -1.85 6.56 8.12
N ASP A 23 -3.07 6.63 8.66
CA ASP A 23 -4.21 7.24 7.96
C ASP A 23 -4.09 8.77 7.85
N ALA A 24 -3.17 9.41 8.56
CA ALA A 24 -2.88 10.84 8.39
C ALA A 24 -2.36 11.17 6.98
N LEU A 25 -1.92 10.16 6.22
CA LEU A 25 -1.52 10.30 4.82
C LEU A 25 -2.60 10.97 3.96
N GLN A 26 -3.88 10.74 4.28
CA GLN A 26 -5.02 11.36 3.57
C GLN A 26 -5.02 12.90 3.59
N TYR A 27 -4.30 13.51 4.54
CA TYR A 27 -4.18 14.96 4.70
C TYR A 27 -2.83 15.51 4.21
N VAL A 28 -1.91 14.65 3.77
CA VAL A 28 -0.60 15.07 3.26
C VAL A 28 -0.80 15.64 1.86
N PRO A 29 -0.43 16.92 1.60
CA PRO A 29 -0.51 17.48 0.26
C PRO A 29 0.51 16.78 -0.65
N GLU A 30 0.18 16.67 -1.94
CA GLU A 30 1.04 16.03 -2.96
C GLU A 30 2.49 16.55 -2.93
N ALA A 31 2.68 17.86 -2.74
CA ALA A 31 4.01 18.48 -2.65
C ALA A 31 4.87 18.01 -1.46
N ALA A 32 4.27 17.39 -0.44
CA ALA A 32 4.95 16.83 0.73
C ALA A 32 4.94 15.29 0.74
N LEU A 33 4.26 14.65 -0.22
CA LEU A 33 4.18 13.21 -0.32
C LEU A 33 5.45 12.66 -1.00
N THR A 34 6.45 12.38 -0.19
CA THR A 34 7.66 11.68 -0.63
C THR A 34 7.49 10.17 -0.46
N GLU A 35 8.32 9.38 -1.15
CA GLU A 35 8.36 7.93 -0.94
C GLU A 35 8.61 7.55 0.52
N ALA A 36 9.44 8.32 1.25
CA ALA A 36 9.67 8.10 2.68
C ALA A 36 8.41 8.31 3.53
N VAL A 37 7.57 9.30 3.19
CA VAL A 37 6.29 9.55 3.86
C VAL A 37 5.30 8.42 3.53
N ALA A 38 5.20 8.01 2.27
CA ALA A 38 4.34 6.90 1.86
C ALA A 38 4.75 5.59 2.54
N LEU A 39 6.05 5.25 2.51
CA LEU A 39 6.60 4.07 3.19
C LEU A 39 6.29 4.08 4.68
N LYS A 40 6.48 5.22 5.35
CA LYS A 40 6.24 5.31 6.78
C LYS A 40 4.75 5.17 7.13
N ALA A 41 3.87 5.74 6.30
CA ALA A 41 2.42 5.61 6.46
C ALA A 41 1.97 4.15 6.33
N VAL A 42 2.40 3.46 5.27
CA VAL A 42 1.99 2.07 5.02
C VAL A 42 2.67 1.07 5.97
N GLU A 43 3.85 1.40 6.50
CA GLU A 43 4.49 0.66 7.60
C GLU A 43 3.68 0.79 8.91
N ARG A 44 3.08 1.97 9.15
CA ARG A 44 2.27 2.24 10.34
C ARG A 44 0.87 1.64 10.23
N ASN A 45 0.29 1.63 9.03
CA ASN A 45 -0.98 1.01 8.69
C ASN A 45 -0.98 0.61 7.20
N GLY A 46 -0.92 -0.68 6.88
CA GLY A 46 -0.95 -1.16 5.50
C GLY A 46 -2.13 -0.63 4.68
N ASP A 47 -3.28 -0.43 5.32
CA ASP A 47 -4.50 0.10 4.72
C ASP A 47 -4.37 1.58 4.25
N ALA A 48 -3.36 2.31 4.74
CA ALA A 48 -3.04 3.67 4.30
C ALA A 48 -2.60 3.73 2.83
N LEU A 49 -2.28 2.58 2.22
CA LEU A 49 -2.00 2.46 0.78
C LEU A 49 -3.12 3.06 -0.08
N ARG A 50 -4.37 3.01 0.40
CA ARG A 50 -5.54 3.60 -0.28
C ARG A 50 -5.44 5.11 -0.52
N TYR A 51 -4.55 5.80 0.19
CA TYR A 51 -4.30 7.24 0.04
C TYR A 51 -3.04 7.55 -0.78
N VAL A 52 -2.26 6.53 -1.17
CA VAL A 52 -1.09 6.70 -2.04
C VAL A 52 -1.59 6.86 -3.48
N PRO A 53 -1.34 8.00 -4.15
CA PRO A 53 -1.67 8.16 -5.56
C PRO A 53 -0.78 7.26 -6.41
N GLU A 54 -1.27 6.86 -7.59
CA GLU A 54 -0.56 5.96 -8.51
C GLU A 54 0.85 6.46 -8.86
N ALA A 55 1.04 7.78 -9.02
CA ALA A 55 2.35 8.38 -9.29
C ALA A 55 3.39 8.21 -8.17
N ALA A 56 2.96 7.90 -6.95
CA ALA A 56 3.82 7.66 -5.78
C ALA A 56 3.81 6.19 -5.33
N LEU A 57 3.07 5.32 -6.03
CA LEU A 57 3.00 3.89 -5.71
C LEU A 57 4.19 3.16 -6.32
N THR A 58 5.26 3.02 -5.54
CA THR A 58 6.41 2.17 -5.91
C THR A 58 6.18 0.73 -5.45
N GLU A 59 6.91 -0.22 -6.05
CA GLU A 59 6.88 -1.62 -5.59
C GLU A 59 7.31 -1.74 -4.13
N ALA A 60 8.26 -0.89 -3.67
CA ALA A 60 8.67 -0.85 -2.26
C ALA A 60 7.52 -0.41 -1.34
N VAL A 61 6.74 0.59 -1.74
CA VAL A 61 5.54 1.03 -0.99
C VAL A 61 4.49 -0.07 -0.96
N ALA A 62 4.20 -0.71 -2.10
CA ALA A 62 3.24 -1.82 -2.17
C ALA A 62 3.67 -3.01 -1.29
N LEU A 63 4.94 -3.43 -1.40
CA LEU A 63 5.50 -4.51 -0.57
C LEU A 63 5.43 -4.20 0.91
N LYS A 64 5.77 -2.97 1.32
CA LYS A 64 5.70 -2.56 2.72
C LYS A 64 4.26 -2.55 3.24
N ALA A 65 3.30 -2.12 2.41
CA ALA A 65 1.89 -2.12 2.76
C ALA A 65 1.36 -3.54 3.00
N VAL A 66 1.60 -4.46 2.05
CA VAL A 66 1.11 -5.84 2.17
C VAL A 66 1.84 -6.67 3.23
N GLU A 67 3.10 -6.31 3.52
CA GLU A 67 3.83 -6.83 4.67
C GLU A 67 3.22 -6.36 6.00
N SER A 68 2.70 -5.12 6.07
CA SER A 68 2.01 -4.61 7.25
C SER A 68 0.60 -5.18 7.41
N ASP A 69 -0.14 -5.36 6.31
CA ASP A 69 -1.48 -5.94 6.26
C ASP A 69 -1.71 -6.58 4.89
N GLY A 70 -1.85 -7.91 4.85
CA GLY A 70 -2.08 -8.64 3.60
C GLY A 70 -3.31 -8.14 2.82
N TYR A 71 -4.33 -7.63 3.51
CA TYR A 71 -5.52 -7.06 2.87
C TYR A 71 -5.24 -5.78 2.08
N ALA A 72 -4.13 -5.08 2.33
CA ALA A 72 -3.74 -3.90 1.59
C ALA A 72 -3.57 -4.17 0.08
N LEU A 73 -3.39 -5.45 -0.32
CA LEU A 73 -3.34 -5.88 -1.72
C LEU A 73 -4.55 -5.38 -2.53
N ARG A 74 -5.73 -5.24 -1.89
CA ARG A 74 -6.96 -4.71 -2.51
C ARG A 74 -6.83 -3.28 -3.06
N TYR A 75 -5.84 -2.52 -2.62
CA TYR A 75 -5.55 -1.16 -3.07
C TYR A 75 -4.41 -1.10 -4.09
N VAL A 76 -3.75 -2.22 -4.38
CA VAL A 76 -2.73 -2.30 -5.43
C VAL A 76 -3.44 -2.43 -6.79
N PRO A 77 -3.29 -1.47 -7.72
CA PRO A 77 -3.86 -1.59 -9.04
C PRO A 77 -3.16 -2.71 -9.83
N GLU A 78 -3.87 -3.35 -10.75
CA GLU A 78 -3.35 -4.44 -11.58
C GLU A 78 -2.04 -4.07 -12.29
N ALA A 79 -1.89 -2.83 -12.74
CA ALA A 79 -0.68 -2.33 -13.40
C ALA A 79 0.58 -2.31 -12.49
N ALA A 80 0.40 -2.29 -11.17
CA ALA A 80 1.46 -2.31 -10.17
C ALA A 80 1.53 -3.65 -9.40
N LEU A 81 0.64 -4.60 -9.70
CA LEU A 81 0.58 -5.89 -9.04
C LEU A 81 1.68 -6.81 -9.58
N THR A 82 2.79 -6.90 -8.85
CA THR A 82 3.86 -7.85 -9.15
C THR A 82 3.63 -9.17 -8.43
N GLU A 83 4.26 -10.24 -8.93
CA GLU A 83 4.25 -11.53 -8.26
C GLU A 83 4.83 -11.44 -6.83
N ALA A 84 5.86 -10.61 -6.62
CA ALA A 84 6.45 -10.43 -5.31
C ALA A 84 5.45 -9.78 -4.34
N VAL A 85 4.72 -8.75 -4.78
CA VAL A 85 3.67 -8.10 -3.98
C VAL A 85 2.54 -9.08 -3.66
N ALA A 86 2.05 -9.82 -4.67
CA ALA A 86 0.99 -10.80 -4.48
C ALA A 86 1.41 -11.92 -3.52
N LEU A 87 2.60 -12.51 -3.72
CA LEU A 87 3.13 -13.57 -2.85
C LEU A 87 3.25 -13.09 -1.41
N LYS A 88 3.86 -11.91 -1.21
CA LYS A 88 4.07 -11.33 0.11
C LYS A 88 2.75 -11.04 0.83
N ALA A 89 1.74 -10.57 0.10
CA ALA A 89 0.41 -10.34 0.64
C ALA A 89 -0.25 -11.64 1.12
N VAL A 90 -0.18 -12.71 0.33
CA VAL A 90 -0.79 -14.01 0.68
C VAL A 90 0.00 -14.73 1.78
N GLU A 91 1.32 -14.53 1.85
CA GLU A 91 2.13 -14.97 3.00
C GLU A 91 1.76 -14.24 4.29
N SER A 92 1.42 -12.95 4.20
CA SER A 92 0.97 -12.12 5.32
C SER A 92 -0.43 -12.50 5.79
N ASP A 93 -1.37 -12.66 4.84
CA ASP A 93 -2.70 -13.19 5.07
C ASP A 93 -3.18 -13.99 3.85
N GLY A 94 -3.40 -15.30 4.02
CA GLY A 94 -3.83 -16.19 2.94
C GLY A 94 -5.12 -15.75 2.25
N ASP A 95 -5.99 -15.02 2.95
CA ASP A 95 -7.22 -14.48 2.41
C ASP A 95 -7.00 -13.40 1.35
N ALA A 96 -5.82 -12.76 1.33
CA ALA A 96 -5.46 -11.75 0.35
C ALA A 96 -5.47 -12.29 -1.09
N LEU A 97 -5.35 -13.61 -1.27
CA LEU A 97 -5.38 -14.27 -2.58
C LEU A 97 -6.65 -13.94 -3.38
N ARG A 98 -7.77 -13.63 -2.69
CA ARG A 98 -9.03 -13.18 -3.31
C ARG A 98 -8.92 -11.91 -4.15
N TYR A 99 -7.86 -11.11 -3.94
CA TYR A 99 -7.62 -9.87 -4.69
C TYR A 99 -6.69 -10.06 -5.89
N VAL A 100 -6.16 -11.26 -6.12
CA VAL A 100 -5.39 -11.59 -7.33
C VAL A 100 -6.37 -11.99 -8.43
N LEU A 101 -6.78 -11.03 -9.26
CA LEU A 101 -7.83 -11.24 -10.27
C LEU A 101 -7.31 -11.87 -11.57
N ASN A 102 -6.03 -11.75 -11.85
CA ASN A 102 -5.39 -12.43 -12.97
C ASN A 102 -5.28 -13.95 -12.67
N LEU A 103 -5.97 -14.77 -13.46
CA LEU A 103 -6.06 -16.21 -13.23
C LEU A 103 -4.70 -16.93 -13.26
N ASP A 104 -3.79 -16.50 -14.14
CA ASP A 104 -2.48 -17.13 -14.26
C ASP A 104 -1.61 -16.81 -13.04
N LEU A 105 -1.61 -15.55 -12.59
CA LEU A 105 -0.93 -15.15 -11.36
C LEU A 105 -1.55 -15.82 -10.13
N PHE A 106 -2.89 -15.85 -10.05
CA PHE A 106 -3.62 -16.50 -8.97
C PHE A 106 -3.20 -17.97 -8.80
N LYS A 107 -3.22 -18.74 -9.89
CA LYS A 107 -2.80 -20.15 -9.89
C LYS A 107 -1.34 -20.30 -9.49
N LYS A 108 -0.48 -19.40 -9.98
CA LYS A 108 0.94 -19.40 -9.65
C LYS A 108 1.18 -19.20 -8.15
N ILE A 109 0.55 -18.20 -7.53
CA ILE A 109 0.69 -17.93 -6.10
C ILE A 109 0.11 -19.08 -5.26
N ALA A 110 -1.08 -19.57 -5.62
CA ALA A 110 -1.70 -20.69 -4.92
C ALA A 110 -0.85 -21.96 -4.97
N LEU A 111 -0.25 -22.29 -6.12
CA LEU A 111 0.70 -23.41 -6.21
C LEU A 111 1.94 -23.19 -5.33
N SER A 112 2.54 -22.00 -5.39
CA SER A 112 3.74 -21.66 -4.61
C SER A 112 3.52 -21.82 -3.11
N LEU A 113 2.32 -21.49 -2.63
CA LEU A 113 1.95 -21.57 -1.21
C LEU A 113 1.20 -22.85 -0.84
N LYS A 114 1.04 -23.79 -1.78
CA LYS A 114 0.31 -25.07 -1.61
C LYS A 114 -1.12 -24.88 -1.11
N ILE A 115 -1.78 -23.81 -1.55
CA ILE A 115 -3.18 -23.54 -1.26
C ILE A 115 -4.03 -24.42 -2.19
N GLU A 116 -4.92 -25.22 -1.61
CA GLU A 116 -5.88 -25.99 -2.39
C GLU A 116 -6.91 -25.05 -3.02
N ILE A 117 -7.07 -25.17 -4.33
CA ILE A 117 -7.98 -24.33 -5.10
C ILE A 117 -9.10 -25.23 -5.65
N GLU A 118 -10.34 -25.00 -5.21
CA GLU A 118 -11.52 -25.53 -5.87
C GLU A 118 -12.02 -24.45 -6.84
N LEU A 119 -11.81 -24.65 -8.14
CA LEU A 119 -12.24 -23.75 -9.22
C LEU A 119 -13.61 -24.16 -9.78
#